data_AF-A0A956JKE0-F1
#
_entry.id   AF-A0A956JKE0-F1
#
_cell.length_a   1.000
_cell.length_b   1.000
_cell.length_c   1.000
_cell.angle_alpha   90.00
_cell.angle_beta   90.00
_cell.angle_gamma   90.00
#
_symmetry.space_group_name_H-M   'P 1'
#
loop_
_entity.id
_entity.type
_entity.pdbx_description
1 polymer ?
#
loop_
_entity_poly.entity_id
_entity_poly.type
_entity_poly.pdbx_seq_one_letter_code
_entity_poly.pdbx_strand_id
1 'polypeptide(L)'
;MSFLSLLNRPWTLRLLSCALLGVVGCSEGEEVSTSTTNFSGSGNSGGGTSLTSAGSASSGGDTDTDTDTDGGPMCGDGVVDPGEKCDEGEGNAPNGACTPDCTLAACGDGYVGPGETCDDGEDNADDAACLTTCKEASCGDGYLEKGVEECDDGNDDDKDGCTNDCVIKLCGNGVKNDGEECDDGNEDDTDACLTTCKEASCGDGFVQEGEEECDDGDANGLSGACLPTCVAATCGDGHVQEGVEECDNGPGNADTAACLPDCVAATCGDGLVNEGVEECDDGNVDAGDGCSDVCALELACGETFTTEWCLQSGTKSQYTRCGQVTDGGLTCKSPEIRYGNLEGGIPRNHPNGQTYYPLWCQQLGFDGFSAVGFGLRDCAAPKGSLFPCNNYDENGVWHWCDWADGYWYNQSLDKHNCDGSEIISVTCTKG
;
A
#
# COMPACT_ATOMS: atom_id res chain seq x y z
N MET A 1 30.61 25.23 45.87
CA MET A 1 30.76 23.97 46.64
C MET A 1 30.22 22.87 45.77
N SER A 2 31.06 21.86 45.52
CA SER A 2 30.92 20.82 44.50
C SER A 2 30.08 19.61 44.93
N PHE A 3 29.86 18.76 43.93
CA PHE A 3 29.53 17.31 43.89
C PHE A 3 28.08 17.01 43.48
N LEU A 4 27.79 16.66 42.22
CA LEU A 4 28.07 15.48 41.37
C LEU A 4 27.14 14.27 41.58
N SER A 5 26.54 13.86 40.46
CA SER A 5 26.18 12.48 40.00
C SER A 5 24.68 12.24 39.79
N LEU A 6 24.20 11.50 38.79
CA LEU A 6 24.67 11.03 37.47
C LEU A 6 23.46 10.25 36.88
N LEU A 7 23.36 10.28 35.55
CA LEU A 7 22.92 9.19 34.65
C LEU A 7 21.42 8.91 34.37
N ASN A 8 21.14 9.23 33.11
CA ASN A 8 20.15 8.79 32.15
C ASN A 8 20.30 7.29 31.79
N ARG A 9 19.20 6.52 31.68
CA ARG A 9 19.12 5.24 30.91
C ARG A 9 17.69 4.92 30.42
N PRO A 10 17.52 4.54 29.13
CA PRO A 10 16.23 4.15 28.53
C PRO A 10 15.97 2.63 28.58
N TRP A 11 14.77 2.27 28.13
CA TRP A 11 14.05 1.02 28.33
C TRP A 11 14.57 -0.14 27.46
N THR A 12 14.42 -1.36 27.98
CA THR A 12 14.89 -2.62 27.41
C THR A 12 13.83 -3.29 26.52
N LEU A 13 14.18 -3.60 25.27
CA LEU A 13 13.47 -4.57 24.41
C LEU A 13 14.16 -5.94 24.52
N ARG A 14 13.40 -7.02 24.76
CA ARG A 14 13.89 -8.40 24.83
C ARG A 14 13.75 -9.09 23.48
N LEU A 15 14.87 -9.63 22.99
CA LEU A 15 14.99 -10.59 21.89
C LEU A 15 14.48 -11.99 22.28
N LEU A 16 13.81 -12.67 21.34
CA LEU A 16 13.68 -14.13 21.33
C LEU A 16 14.12 -14.70 19.97
N SER A 17 15.37 -15.19 19.97
CA SER A 17 15.90 -16.40 19.33
C SER A 17 15.31 -16.91 18.00
N CYS A 18 16.12 -16.87 16.94
CA CYS A 18 16.14 -17.90 15.89
C CYS A 18 17.60 -18.24 15.58
N ALA A 19 17.95 -19.53 15.59
CA ALA A 19 19.32 -20.01 15.42
C ALA A 19 19.42 -21.03 14.26
N LEU A 20 20.46 -20.78 13.44
CA LEU A 20 21.31 -21.72 12.68
C LEU A 20 20.76 -22.39 11.41
N LEU A 21 21.35 -22.01 10.26
CA LEU A 21 22.28 -22.86 9.48
C LEU A 21 23.03 -22.05 8.37
N GLY A 22 24.37 -22.14 8.36
CA GLY A 22 25.20 -22.18 7.14
C GLY A 22 25.75 -20.87 6.54
N VAL A 23 27.07 -20.68 6.58
CA VAL A 23 27.87 -19.51 6.14
C VAL A 23 28.69 -19.85 4.89
N VAL A 24 28.91 -18.88 3.97
CA VAL A 24 30.17 -18.40 3.31
C VAL A 24 29.72 -17.39 2.22
N GLY A 25 30.19 -16.15 2.06
CA GLY A 25 31.19 -15.30 2.70
C GLY A 25 31.32 -14.01 1.85
N CYS A 26 31.42 -12.83 2.47
CA CYS A 26 31.75 -11.56 1.80
C CYS A 26 32.67 -10.75 2.72
N SER A 27 33.73 -10.15 2.15
CA SER A 27 34.54 -9.12 2.81
C SER A 27 34.61 -7.87 1.92
N GLU A 28 34.28 -6.72 2.53
CA GLU A 28 35.01 -5.43 2.57
C GLU A 28 35.82 -5.05 1.30
N GLY A 29 35.67 -3.91 0.62
CA GLY A 29 35.30 -2.55 1.04
C GLY A 29 36.53 -1.64 0.88
N GLU A 30 36.53 -0.67 -0.04
CA GLU A 30 37.40 0.53 0.03
C GLU A 30 36.81 1.69 -0.80
N GLU A 31 36.86 2.88 -0.19
CA GLU A 31 36.26 4.16 -0.57
C GLU A 31 37.15 4.98 -1.53
N VAL A 32 36.52 5.85 -2.33
CA VAL A 32 37.16 6.84 -3.21
C VAL A 32 37.04 8.23 -2.57
N SER A 33 38.10 9.04 -2.64
CA SER A 33 38.02 10.48 -2.38
C SER A 33 39.01 11.29 -3.22
N THR A 34 38.54 12.48 -3.55
CA THR A 34 38.97 13.48 -4.55
C THR A 34 40.18 14.32 -4.14
N SER A 35 40.96 14.80 -5.13
CA SER A 35 41.23 16.24 -5.36
C SER A 35 42.38 16.54 -6.32
N THR A 36 42.21 17.70 -6.96
CA THR A 36 42.92 18.40 -8.03
C THR A 36 44.34 18.91 -7.69
N THR A 37 45.22 19.05 -8.70
CA THR A 37 45.73 20.35 -9.25
C THR A 37 47.07 20.24 -10.00
N ASN A 38 47.22 21.17 -10.95
CA ASN A 38 48.21 21.42 -11.99
C ASN A 38 49.71 21.61 -11.61
N PHE A 39 50.54 21.46 -12.67
CA PHE A 39 51.55 22.42 -13.20
C PHE A 39 53.05 22.01 -13.20
N SER A 40 53.64 22.07 -14.41
CA SER A 40 55.02 22.49 -14.78
C SER A 40 56.03 21.47 -15.34
N GLY A 41 56.23 21.58 -16.67
CA GLY A 41 57.53 21.74 -17.34
C GLY A 41 58.32 20.48 -17.68
N SER A 42 59.07 20.35 -18.79
CA SER A 42 59.38 21.21 -19.94
C SER A 42 60.24 20.35 -20.90
N GLY A 43 60.24 20.66 -22.20
CA GLY A 43 61.33 20.31 -23.13
C GLY A 43 60.89 19.49 -24.35
N ASN A 44 60.31 20.09 -25.40
CA ASN A 44 60.92 20.89 -26.47
C ASN A 44 61.38 20.08 -27.69
N SER A 45 61.06 20.66 -28.86
CA SER A 45 61.51 20.40 -30.24
C SER A 45 60.59 19.44 -30.99
N GLY A 46 59.69 19.87 -31.89
CA GLY A 46 59.77 20.97 -32.87
C GLY A 46 59.71 20.32 -34.26
N GLY A 47 59.00 20.82 -35.26
CA GLY A 47 58.04 21.90 -35.39
C GLY A 47 57.20 21.56 -36.62
N GLY A 48 55.95 22.02 -36.64
CA GLY A 48 55.10 21.93 -37.81
C GLY A 48 55.48 22.93 -38.89
N THR A 49 55.00 22.69 -40.11
CA THR A 49 54.17 23.58 -40.95
C THR A 49 54.13 22.94 -42.34
N SER A 50 52.99 22.57 -42.93
CA SER A 50 51.79 23.34 -43.32
C SER A 50 51.76 23.48 -44.85
N LEU A 51 50.62 23.04 -45.41
CA LEU A 51 49.93 23.60 -46.58
C LEU A 51 50.39 23.27 -48.02
N THR A 52 49.38 22.80 -48.76
CA THR A 52 48.91 23.24 -50.09
C THR A 52 49.12 22.34 -51.31
N SER A 53 48.02 22.29 -52.06
CA SER A 53 47.66 21.49 -53.21
C SER A 53 48.29 21.96 -54.54
N ALA A 54 48.18 21.04 -55.50
CA ALA A 54 48.04 21.25 -56.95
C ALA A 54 49.29 21.61 -57.77
N GLY A 55 49.49 20.85 -58.86
CA GLY A 55 50.42 21.22 -59.93
C GLY A 55 50.71 20.08 -60.91
N SER A 56 49.98 20.07 -62.01
CA SER A 56 50.02 19.13 -63.13
C SER A 56 51.37 19.02 -63.87
N ALA A 57 51.50 17.88 -64.56
CA ALA A 57 52.14 17.66 -65.87
C ALA A 57 53.63 18.01 -66.08
N SER A 58 54.42 17.03 -66.54
CA SER A 58 54.85 16.94 -67.94
C SER A 58 55.87 15.80 -68.14
N SER A 59 55.60 15.00 -69.17
CA SER A 59 56.53 14.37 -70.11
C SER A 59 58.02 14.30 -69.75
N GLY A 60 58.52 13.08 -69.58
CA GLY A 60 59.91 12.72 -69.83
C GLY A 60 59.90 11.34 -70.45
N GLY A 61 60.04 11.28 -71.77
CA GLY A 61 60.22 10.01 -72.46
C GLY A 61 61.62 9.49 -72.17
N ASP A 62 61.70 8.23 -71.74
CA ASP A 62 62.88 7.41 -71.97
C ASP A 62 62.45 6.20 -72.80
N THR A 63 62.95 6.20 -74.02
CA THR A 63 63.00 5.03 -74.89
C THR A 63 64.11 4.13 -74.36
N ASP A 64 63.77 3.16 -73.51
CA ASP A 64 64.61 1.98 -73.32
C ASP A 64 63.94 0.79 -74.00
N THR A 65 64.36 0.58 -75.25
CA THR A 65 64.35 -0.75 -75.85
C THR A 65 65.44 -1.57 -75.19
N ASP A 66 65.15 -2.16 -74.04
CA ASP A 66 65.85 -3.34 -73.56
C ASP A 66 64.92 -4.54 -73.72
N THR A 67 65.11 -5.24 -74.85
CA THR A 67 64.73 -6.63 -74.98
C THR A 67 65.68 -7.46 -74.11
N ASP A 68 65.49 -7.41 -72.78
CA ASP A 68 65.98 -8.47 -71.92
C ASP A 68 64.85 -9.49 -71.77
N THR A 69 65.01 -10.57 -72.54
CA THR A 69 64.24 -11.79 -72.40
C THR A 69 64.74 -12.50 -71.15
N ASP A 70 64.42 -11.97 -69.98
CA ASP A 70 64.40 -12.74 -68.73
C ASP A 70 62.94 -13.11 -68.47
N GLY A 71 62.54 -14.26 -69.01
CA GLY A 71 61.18 -14.80 -68.89
C GLY A 71 60.91 -15.32 -67.48
N GLY A 72 61.00 -14.43 -66.49
CA GLY A 72 60.38 -14.58 -65.19
C GLY A 72 58.94 -14.06 -65.25
N PRO A 73 58.04 -14.60 -64.42
CA PRO A 73 56.66 -14.12 -64.36
C PRO A 73 56.66 -12.64 -63.96
N MET A 74 56.07 -11.79 -64.79
CA MET A 74 56.10 -10.34 -64.61
C MET A 74 54.69 -9.75 -64.72
N CYS A 75 54.20 -9.27 -63.58
CA CYS A 75 52.89 -8.64 -63.50
C CYS A 75 52.79 -7.41 -64.42
N GLY A 76 51.72 -7.37 -65.22
CA GLY A 76 51.36 -6.28 -66.13
C GLY A 76 51.78 -6.51 -67.59
N ASP A 77 52.06 -7.75 -68.01
CA ASP A 77 52.43 -8.07 -69.40
C ASP A 77 51.25 -8.54 -70.28
N GLY A 78 50.06 -8.64 -69.70
CA GLY A 78 48.82 -9.09 -70.34
C GLY A 78 48.64 -10.61 -70.37
N VAL A 79 49.47 -11.38 -69.64
CA VAL A 79 49.41 -12.83 -69.55
C VAL A 79 49.38 -13.27 -68.08
N VAL A 80 48.36 -14.03 -67.68
CA VAL A 80 48.29 -14.55 -66.31
C VAL A 80 49.32 -15.65 -66.09
N ASP A 81 50.40 -15.30 -65.39
CA ASP A 81 51.53 -16.17 -65.10
C ASP A 81 51.37 -16.97 -63.79
N PRO A 82 52.19 -18.01 -63.55
CA PRO A 82 52.15 -18.80 -62.31
C PRO A 82 52.43 -17.95 -61.06
N GLY A 83 51.36 -17.61 -60.33
CA GLY A 83 51.42 -16.77 -59.12
C GLY A 83 50.40 -15.64 -59.15
N GLU A 84 49.96 -15.25 -60.34
CA GLU A 84 49.01 -14.17 -60.57
C GLU A 84 47.56 -14.67 -60.53
N LYS A 85 46.65 -13.77 -60.14
CA LYS A 85 45.20 -14.04 -60.16
C LYS A 85 44.52 -13.43 -61.37
N CYS A 86 45.10 -12.37 -61.90
CA CYS A 86 44.69 -11.64 -63.09
C CYS A 86 45.92 -10.94 -63.67
N ASP A 87 45.83 -10.56 -64.94
CA ASP A 87 46.80 -9.68 -65.59
C ASP A 87 46.08 -9.01 -66.76
N GLU A 88 45.76 -7.73 -66.62
CA GLU A 88 45.15 -6.91 -67.67
C GLU A 88 46.20 -6.07 -68.43
N GLY A 89 47.48 -6.37 -68.25
CA GLY A 89 48.59 -5.64 -68.85
C GLY A 89 48.66 -4.20 -68.36
N GLU A 90 48.72 -3.26 -69.30
CA GLU A 90 48.57 -1.81 -69.03
C GLU A 90 47.21 -1.44 -68.39
N GLY A 91 46.25 -2.36 -68.37
CA GLY A 91 44.95 -2.21 -67.71
C GLY A 91 44.97 -2.41 -66.19
N ASN A 92 46.05 -2.95 -65.62
CA ASN A 92 46.20 -3.06 -64.17
C ASN A 92 46.20 -1.66 -63.55
N ALA A 93 45.34 -1.45 -62.56
CA ALA A 93 45.17 -0.14 -61.94
C ALA A 93 44.78 -0.26 -60.47
N PRO A 94 45.16 0.71 -59.61
CA PRO A 94 44.71 0.76 -58.21
C PRO A 94 43.19 0.80 -58.02
N ASN A 95 42.42 1.14 -59.05
CA ASN A 95 40.95 1.15 -59.04
C ASN A 95 40.35 0.20 -60.09
N GLY A 96 41.18 -0.67 -60.68
CA GLY A 96 40.79 -1.65 -61.67
C GLY A 96 40.33 -2.96 -61.03
N ALA A 97 39.74 -3.86 -61.82
CA ALA A 97 39.41 -5.21 -61.35
C ALA A 97 40.67 -6.07 -61.08
N CYS A 98 41.79 -5.69 -61.72
CA CYS A 98 43.11 -6.22 -61.44
C CYS A 98 44.02 -5.12 -60.88
N THR A 99 44.56 -5.35 -59.70
CA THR A 99 45.44 -4.41 -59.00
C THR A 99 46.81 -4.33 -59.70
N PRO A 100 47.65 -3.32 -59.39
CA PRO A 100 49.03 -3.26 -59.89
C PRO A 100 49.91 -4.44 -59.51
N ASP A 101 49.49 -5.25 -58.53
CA ASP A 101 50.20 -6.43 -58.04
C ASP A 101 49.66 -7.75 -58.63
N CYS A 102 48.83 -7.68 -59.68
CA CYS A 102 48.23 -8.83 -60.36
C CYS A 102 47.37 -9.72 -59.43
N THR A 103 46.76 -9.07 -58.45
CA THR A 103 45.72 -9.62 -57.61
C THR A 103 44.36 -9.09 -58.07
N LEU A 104 43.32 -9.89 -57.87
CA LEU A 104 41.97 -9.40 -58.09
C LEU A 104 41.65 -8.38 -56.99
N ALA A 105 41.03 -7.27 -57.36
CA ALA A 105 40.56 -6.28 -56.40
C ALA A 105 39.61 -6.94 -55.40
N ALA A 106 39.87 -6.70 -54.12
CA ALA A 106 39.06 -7.21 -53.03
C ALA A 106 39.11 -6.28 -51.83
N CYS A 107 37.93 -6.00 -51.28
CA CYS A 107 37.81 -5.25 -50.04
C CYS A 107 38.79 -5.71 -48.94
N GLY A 108 39.57 -4.76 -48.43
CA GLY A 108 40.63 -4.92 -47.45
C GLY A 108 42.02 -5.16 -48.06
N ASP A 109 42.22 -4.95 -49.36
CA ASP A 109 43.53 -5.10 -50.01
C ASP A 109 44.34 -3.78 -50.10
N GLY A 110 43.78 -2.67 -49.63
CA GLY A 110 44.38 -1.34 -49.63
C GLY A 110 44.21 -0.57 -50.95
N TYR A 111 43.42 -1.09 -51.89
CA TYR A 111 43.13 -0.47 -53.18
C TYR A 111 41.63 -0.28 -53.34
N VAL A 112 41.16 0.97 -53.52
CA VAL A 112 39.74 1.26 -53.75
C VAL A 112 39.31 0.75 -55.14
N GLY A 113 38.78 -0.46 -55.17
CA GLY A 113 38.40 -1.19 -56.36
C GLY A 113 37.01 -0.83 -56.91
N PRO A 114 36.59 -1.49 -58.00
CA PRO A 114 35.27 -1.28 -58.58
C PRO A 114 34.12 -1.66 -57.62
N GLY A 115 33.39 -0.64 -57.16
CA GLY A 115 32.21 -0.81 -56.29
C GLY A 115 32.47 -0.52 -54.81
N GLU A 116 33.71 -0.18 -54.47
CA GLU A 116 34.15 0.25 -53.14
C GLU A 116 34.18 1.77 -53.09
N THR A 117 33.82 2.36 -51.94
CA THR A 117 33.95 3.82 -51.74
C THR A 117 35.19 4.20 -50.94
N CYS A 118 35.73 3.24 -50.18
CA CYS A 118 36.93 3.32 -49.36
C CYS A 118 37.60 1.94 -49.30
N ASP A 119 38.89 1.89 -48.97
CA ASP A 119 39.61 0.66 -48.65
C ASP A 119 40.89 1.04 -47.87
N ASP A 120 40.83 0.87 -46.55
CA ASP A 120 41.96 1.11 -45.65
C ASP A 120 42.75 -0.20 -45.38
N GLY A 121 42.54 -1.22 -46.21
CA GLY A 121 43.20 -2.51 -46.11
C GLY A 121 42.77 -3.30 -44.88
N GLU A 122 43.76 -3.79 -44.13
CA GLU A 122 43.56 -4.53 -42.87
C GLU A 122 42.95 -3.66 -41.75
N ASP A 123 42.93 -2.33 -41.92
CA ASP A 123 42.35 -1.39 -40.97
C ASP A 123 40.82 -1.20 -41.16
N ASN A 124 40.22 -1.82 -42.19
CA ASN A 124 38.76 -1.85 -42.34
C ASN A 124 38.09 -2.55 -41.15
N ALA A 125 37.09 -1.91 -40.56
CA ALA A 125 36.38 -2.46 -39.41
C ALA A 125 34.94 -1.93 -39.34
N ASP A 126 34.06 -2.69 -38.68
CA ASP A 126 32.65 -2.31 -38.48
C ASP A 126 32.49 -1.09 -37.54
N ASP A 127 33.57 -0.65 -36.88
CA ASP A 127 33.61 0.54 -36.01
C ASP A 127 34.57 1.63 -36.52
N ALA A 128 34.98 1.56 -37.79
CA ALA A 128 35.90 2.49 -38.43
C ALA A 128 35.23 3.27 -39.58
N ALA A 129 35.89 4.36 -40.03
CA ALA A 129 35.43 5.16 -41.16
C ALA A 129 35.22 4.33 -42.43
N CYS A 130 36.07 3.32 -42.68
CA CYS A 130 35.85 2.34 -43.73
C CYS A 130 35.38 1.00 -43.15
N LEU A 131 34.14 0.64 -43.47
CA LEU A 131 33.51 -0.59 -43.00
C LEU A 131 34.16 -1.83 -43.62
N THR A 132 33.96 -3.00 -43.00
CA THR A 132 34.40 -4.30 -43.57
C THR A 132 33.75 -4.66 -44.91
N THR A 133 32.77 -3.85 -45.35
CA THR A 133 32.11 -3.95 -46.65
C THR A 133 32.63 -2.93 -47.67
N CYS A 134 33.71 -2.21 -47.35
CA CYS A 134 34.34 -1.18 -48.17
C CYS A 134 33.37 -0.07 -48.60
N LYS A 135 32.57 0.33 -47.62
CA LYS A 135 31.70 1.49 -47.63
C LYS A 135 32.14 2.43 -46.52
N GLU A 136 32.03 3.72 -46.79
CA GLU A 136 32.20 4.74 -45.75
C GLU A 136 31.10 4.56 -44.70
N ALA A 137 31.46 4.66 -43.42
CA ALA A 137 30.51 4.71 -42.33
C ALA A 137 29.66 5.99 -42.42
N SER A 138 28.39 5.86 -42.06
CA SER A 138 27.47 6.99 -42.05
C SER A 138 26.35 6.78 -41.05
N CYS A 139 26.04 7.83 -40.31
CA CYS A 139 24.89 7.86 -39.42
C CYS A 139 23.60 7.29 -40.03
N GLY A 140 23.03 6.30 -39.35
CA GLY A 140 21.82 5.58 -39.75
C GLY A 140 22.10 4.34 -40.62
N ASP A 141 23.34 3.86 -40.72
CA ASP A 141 23.69 2.68 -41.54
C ASP A 141 23.78 1.36 -40.76
N GLY A 142 23.66 1.42 -39.43
CA GLY A 142 23.70 0.30 -38.51
C GLY A 142 25.08 -0.01 -37.94
N TYR A 143 26.10 0.80 -38.24
CA TYR A 143 27.48 0.63 -37.79
C TYR A 143 27.94 1.88 -37.02
N LEU A 144 28.40 1.68 -35.79
CA LEU A 144 28.82 2.79 -34.92
C LEU A 144 30.28 3.20 -35.23
N GLU A 145 30.49 4.36 -35.87
CA GLU A 145 31.84 4.88 -36.11
C GLU A 145 32.48 5.40 -34.81
N LYS A 146 33.51 4.68 -34.33
CA LYS A 146 34.09 4.94 -33.02
C LYS A 146 34.81 6.28 -32.95
N GLY A 147 34.31 7.16 -32.09
CA GLY A 147 34.91 8.47 -31.82
C GLY A 147 34.46 9.56 -32.78
N VAL A 148 33.54 9.24 -33.70
CA VAL A 148 32.80 10.20 -34.55
C VAL A 148 31.33 10.21 -34.15
N GLU A 149 30.73 9.04 -33.94
CA GLU A 149 29.32 8.87 -33.58
C GLU A 149 29.17 8.43 -32.11
N GLU A 150 28.13 8.94 -31.43
CA GLU A 150 27.78 8.52 -30.06
C GLU A 150 26.80 7.34 -30.06
N CYS A 151 25.98 7.22 -31.11
CA CYS A 151 25.03 6.14 -31.37
C CYS A 151 24.85 5.97 -32.88
N ASP A 152 24.33 4.81 -33.31
CA ASP A 152 23.78 4.55 -34.65
C ASP A 152 22.69 3.49 -34.50
N ASP A 153 21.48 3.77 -34.95
CA ASP A 153 20.31 2.88 -34.86
C ASP A 153 19.84 2.31 -36.21
N GLY A 154 20.64 2.53 -37.26
CA GLY A 154 20.38 2.02 -38.60
C GLY A 154 19.17 2.64 -39.31
N ASN A 155 18.72 3.83 -38.91
CA ASN A 155 17.64 4.53 -39.61
C ASN A 155 17.76 6.07 -39.56
N ASP A 156 16.79 6.76 -40.20
CA ASP A 156 16.76 8.23 -40.33
C ASP A 156 15.66 8.90 -39.43
N ASP A 157 15.24 8.27 -38.32
CA ASP A 157 14.18 8.78 -37.42
C ASP A 157 14.76 9.47 -36.17
N ASP A 158 14.67 10.80 -36.09
CA ASP A 158 15.18 11.62 -34.96
C ASP A 158 14.49 11.41 -33.58
N LYS A 159 13.72 10.32 -33.40
CA LYS A 159 12.78 10.13 -32.29
C LYS A 159 12.86 8.78 -31.57
N ASP A 160 13.78 7.91 -31.94
CA ASP A 160 13.91 6.55 -31.39
C ASP A 160 15.17 6.35 -30.52
N GLY A 161 15.91 7.42 -30.23
CA GLY A 161 16.96 7.45 -29.19
C GLY A 161 18.35 7.76 -29.74
N CYS A 162 18.55 7.63 -31.05
CA CYS A 162 19.63 8.29 -31.76
C CYS A 162 19.04 9.38 -32.65
N THR A 163 19.75 10.50 -32.79
CA THR A 163 19.36 11.51 -33.78
C THR A 163 20.06 11.23 -35.10
N ASN A 164 19.58 11.85 -36.17
CA ASN A 164 20.21 11.82 -37.50
C ASN A 164 21.57 12.56 -37.54
N ASP A 165 21.96 13.21 -36.44
CA ASP A 165 23.31 13.75 -36.20
C ASP A 165 24.18 12.77 -35.38
N CYS A 166 23.71 11.53 -35.14
CA CYS A 166 24.34 10.46 -34.38
C CYS A 166 24.76 10.84 -32.95
N VAL A 167 23.96 11.72 -32.34
CA VAL A 167 24.01 12.03 -30.92
C VAL A 167 22.83 11.39 -30.18
N ILE A 168 23.09 10.95 -28.95
CA ILE A 168 22.08 10.30 -28.12
C ILE A 168 21.03 11.34 -27.71
N LYS A 169 19.76 11.04 -27.99
CA LYS A 169 18.62 11.80 -27.49
C LYS A 169 18.08 11.14 -26.23
N LEU A 170 18.76 11.38 -25.10
CA LEU A 170 18.28 10.93 -23.80
C LEU A 170 17.62 12.07 -23.06
N CYS A 171 16.45 11.77 -22.50
CA CYS A 171 15.92 12.56 -21.41
C CYS A 171 16.84 12.49 -20.20
N GLY A 172 17.09 13.62 -19.54
CA GLY A 172 17.94 13.69 -18.36
C GLY A 172 19.41 14.03 -18.69
N ASN A 173 19.70 14.60 -19.87
CA ASN A 173 21.06 14.98 -20.26
C ASN A 173 21.40 16.46 -19.97
N GLY A 174 20.44 17.22 -19.46
CA GLY A 174 20.53 18.63 -19.09
C GLY A 174 20.21 19.59 -20.25
N VAL A 175 19.74 19.07 -21.38
CA VAL A 175 19.49 19.83 -22.61
C VAL A 175 18.11 19.49 -23.16
N LYS A 176 17.18 20.45 -23.06
CA LYS A 176 15.85 20.32 -23.65
C LYS A 176 15.90 20.29 -25.19
N ASN A 177 15.62 19.13 -25.77
CA ASN A 177 15.62 18.86 -27.21
C ASN A 177 14.24 19.00 -27.86
N ASP A 178 14.19 19.00 -29.20
CA ASP A 178 12.94 19.02 -29.96
C ASP A 178 12.13 17.73 -29.72
N GLY A 179 10.98 17.87 -29.06
CA GLY A 179 10.09 16.76 -28.67
C GLY A 179 9.93 16.57 -27.15
N GLU A 180 10.84 17.15 -26.37
CA GLU A 180 10.81 17.13 -24.91
C GLU A 180 10.03 18.33 -24.35
N GLU A 181 9.24 18.12 -23.29
CA GLU A 181 8.56 19.21 -22.58
C GLU A 181 9.46 19.84 -21.52
N CYS A 182 10.37 19.05 -20.96
CA CYS A 182 11.40 19.45 -19.99
C CYS A 182 12.64 18.55 -20.17
N ASP A 183 13.78 18.98 -19.63
CA ASP A 183 14.95 18.13 -19.35
C ASP A 183 15.74 18.85 -18.23
N ASP A 184 15.95 18.15 -17.13
CA ASP A 184 16.55 18.70 -15.90
C ASP A 184 17.93 18.09 -15.58
N GLY A 185 18.41 17.16 -16.41
CA GLY A 185 19.74 16.57 -16.31
C GLY A 185 19.88 15.41 -15.34
N ASN A 186 18.78 14.74 -14.95
CA ASN A 186 18.84 13.53 -14.14
C ASN A 186 17.80 12.47 -14.58
N GLU A 187 17.75 11.32 -13.89
CA GLU A 187 16.79 10.24 -14.15
C GLU A 187 15.82 10.05 -12.94
N ASP A 188 15.40 11.13 -12.30
CA ASP A 188 14.56 11.13 -11.11
C ASP A 188 13.13 11.58 -11.43
N ASP A 189 12.18 10.63 -11.46
CA ASP A 189 10.77 10.94 -11.71
C ASP A 189 10.09 11.72 -10.55
N THR A 190 10.78 11.95 -9.43
CA THR A 190 10.22 12.66 -8.25
C THR A 190 10.55 14.14 -8.19
N ASP A 191 11.01 14.70 -9.30
CA ASP A 191 11.15 16.14 -9.49
C ASP A 191 10.29 16.67 -10.65
N ALA A 192 10.49 17.95 -11.00
CA ALA A 192 9.66 18.64 -11.98
C ALA A 192 9.71 18.05 -13.41
N CYS A 193 10.68 17.18 -13.72
CA CYS A 193 10.79 16.56 -15.03
C CYS A 193 10.91 15.04 -14.93
N LEU A 194 9.91 14.33 -15.46
CA LEU A 194 9.95 12.88 -15.51
C LEU A 194 11.06 12.41 -16.47
N THR A 195 11.55 11.19 -16.26
CA THR A 195 12.49 10.45 -17.14
C THR A 195 11.96 10.25 -18.56
N THR A 196 10.67 10.53 -18.78
CA THR A 196 10.00 10.54 -20.09
C THR A 196 9.97 11.92 -20.75
N CYS A 197 10.63 12.92 -20.16
CA CYS A 197 10.72 14.31 -20.61
C CYS A 197 9.35 14.98 -20.73
N LYS A 198 8.51 14.67 -19.74
CA LYS A 198 7.22 15.29 -19.47
C LYS A 198 7.31 16.06 -18.16
N GLU A 199 6.68 17.23 -18.13
CA GLU A 199 6.57 17.97 -16.87
C GLU A 199 5.76 17.13 -15.88
N ALA A 200 6.25 17.01 -14.65
CA ALA A 200 5.53 16.30 -13.60
C ALA A 200 4.20 16.99 -13.30
N SER A 201 3.18 16.19 -13.02
CA SER A 201 1.83 16.66 -12.74
C SER A 201 1.04 15.64 -11.95
N CYS A 202 0.21 16.12 -11.03
CA CYS A 202 -0.75 15.28 -10.30
C CYS A 202 -1.54 14.34 -11.24
N GLY A 203 -1.42 13.03 -10.99
CA GLY A 203 -1.97 11.95 -11.78
C GLY A 203 -0.95 11.25 -12.69
N ASP A 204 0.34 11.57 -12.61
CA ASP A 204 1.39 10.89 -13.35
C ASP A 204 1.95 9.64 -12.63
N GLY A 205 1.60 9.48 -11.35
CA GLY A 205 1.94 8.32 -10.53
C GLY A 205 3.26 8.46 -9.77
N PHE A 206 3.85 9.65 -9.74
CA PHE A 206 5.06 9.96 -8.98
C PHE A 206 4.80 11.10 -8.01
N VAL A 207 5.11 10.88 -6.73
CA VAL A 207 4.88 11.89 -5.69
C VAL A 207 5.99 12.95 -5.68
N GLN A 208 5.62 14.19 -5.94
CA GLN A 208 6.46 15.38 -5.91
C GLN A 208 6.55 15.98 -4.49
N GLU A 209 7.70 15.80 -3.82
CA GLU A 209 7.86 16.22 -2.42
C GLU A 209 7.64 17.73 -2.25
N GLY A 210 6.62 18.09 -1.47
CA GLY A 210 6.31 19.49 -1.12
C GLY A 210 5.35 20.20 -2.07
N GLU A 211 5.03 19.62 -3.22
CA GLU A 211 3.97 20.09 -4.12
C GLU A 211 2.69 19.26 -3.96
N GLU A 212 2.82 17.96 -3.65
CA GLU A 212 1.68 17.06 -3.41
C GLU A 212 1.92 16.08 -2.27
N GLU A 213 0.83 15.46 -1.78
CA GLU A 213 0.86 14.56 -0.62
C GLU A 213 0.80 13.07 -1.03
N CYS A 214 0.26 12.79 -2.21
CA CYS A 214 0.06 11.47 -2.78
C CYS A 214 -0.09 11.59 -4.30
N ASP A 215 0.15 10.52 -5.04
CA ASP A 215 -0.22 10.40 -6.44
C ASP A 215 -0.37 8.92 -6.80
N ASP A 216 -1.62 8.45 -6.89
CA ASP A 216 -1.96 7.09 -7.32
C ASP A 216 -2.15 7.02 -8.85
N GLY A 217 -1.74 8.05 -9.59
CA GLY A 217 -1.87 8.18 -11.03
C GLY A 217 -3.33 8.22 -11.49
N ASP A 218 -3.67 7.37 -12.46
CA ASP A 218 -5.04 7.18 -12.93
C ASP A 218 -6.03 6.73 -11.84
N ALA A 219 -5.55 6.24 -10.69
CA ALA A 219 -6.38 5.82 -9.58
C ALA A 219 -6.78 6.98 -8.63
N ASN A 220 -6.25 8.19 -8.84
CA ASN A 220 -6.69 9.39 -8.13
C ASN A 220 -8.20 9.60 -8.31
N GLY A 221 -8.93 9.81 -7.21
CA GLY A 221 -10.40 9.82 -7.25
C GLY A 221 -11.03 10.38 -5.99
N LEU A 222 -12.27 10.88 -6.12
CA LEU A 222 -13.03 11.45 -4.99
C LEU A 222 -13.41 10.43 -3.91
N SER A 223 -13.14 9.16 -4.13
CA SER A 223 -13.37 8.06 -3.19
C SER A 223 -12.12 7.20 -2.98
N GLY A 224 -10.98 7.64 -3.52
CA GLY A 224 -9.69 6.97 -3.38
C GLY A 224 -8.89 7.52 -2.20
N ALA A 225 -7.79 6.86 -1.86
CA ALA A 225 -6.86 7.35 -0.84
C ALA A 225 -6.16 8.65 -1.27
N CYS A 226 -6.03 8.85 -2.58
CA CYS A 226 -5.55 10.09 -3.17
C CYS A 226 -6.65 10.78 -3.98
N LEU A 227 -6.88 12.07 -3.70
CA LEU A 227 -7.90 12.87 -4.39
C LEU A 227 -7.42 13.29 -5.80
N PRO A 228 -8.31 13.73 -6.71
CA PRO A 228 -7.92 14.22 -8.05
C PRO A 228 -7.04 15.48 -8.04
N THR A 229 -6.76 16.03 -6.86
CA THR A 229 -5.87 17.17 -6.64
C THR A 229 -4.61 16.79 -5.88
N CYS A 230 -4.28 15.49 -5.79
CA CYS A 230 -3.08 14.94 -5.16
C CYS A 230 -2.88 15.37 -3.70
N VAL A 231 -4.02 15.47 -3.02
CA VAL A 231 -4.11 15.66 -1.57
C VAL A 231 -4.56 14.33 -1.00
N ALA A 232 -3.94 13.92 0.11
CA ALA A 232 -4.34 12.71 0.79
C ALA A 232 -5.79 12.87 1.27
N ALA A 233 -6.58 11.84 1.06
CA ALA A 233 -7.97 11.87 1.46
C ALA A 233 -8.05 11.89 3.00
N THR A 234 -8.97 12.68 3.55
CA THR A 234 -9.04 12.95 5.00
C THR A 234 -10.42 12.72 5.55
N CYS A 235 -10.49 12.08 6.71
CA CYS A 235 -11.71 11.99 7.48
C CYS A 235 -12.29 13.38 7.81
N GLY A 236 -13.57 13.60 7.47
CA GLY A 236 -14.29 14.84 7.74
C GLY A 236 -14.38 15.79 6.55
N ASP A 237 -14.02 15.36 5.34
CA ASP A 237 -14.17 16.13 4.11
C ASP A 237 -15.54 15.92 3.42
N GLY A 238 -16.32 14.95 3.91
CA GLY A 238 -17.68 14.64 3.46
C GLY A 238 -17.73 13.64 2.31
N HIS A 239 -16.64 12.92 2.05
CA HIS A 239 -16.55 11.89 1.02
C HIS A 239 -16.04 10.58 1.59
N VAL A 240 -16.88 9.54 1.62
CA VAL A 240 -16.46 8.20 2.06
C VAL A 240 -15.42 7.59 1.11
N GLN A 241 -14.22 7.36 1.62
CA GLN A 241 -13.08 6.79 0.89
C GLN A 241 -12.94 5.28 1.17
N GLU A 242 -12.98 4.46 0.11
CA GLU A 242 -12.97 3.00 0.26
C GLU A 242 -11.65 2.51 0.87
N GLY A 243 -11.72 1.81 2.00
CA GLY A 243 -10.55 1.24 2.68
C GLY A 243 -9.76 2.23 3.54
N VAL A 244 -10.14 3.51 3.55
CA VAL A 244 -9.58 4.53 4.45
C VAL A 244 -10.52 4.77 5.63
N GLU A 245 -11.82 4.84 5.38
CA GLU A 245 -12.84 5.11 6.39
C GLU A 245 -14.17 4.35 6.15
N GLU A 246 -14.99 4.22 7.18
CA GLU A 246 -16.28 3.50 7.09
C GLU A 246 -17.45 4.43 6.77
N CYS A 247 -17.31 5.71 7.10
CA CYS A 247 -18.31 6.75 6.91
C CYS A 247 -17.63 8.12 6.87
N ASP A 248 -18.29 9.14 6.31
CA ASP A 248 -17.84 10.53 6.43
C ASP A 248 -19.02 11.47 6.22
N ASN A 249 -19.47 12.10 7.30
CA ASN A 249 -20.50 13.14 7.28
C ASN A 249 -19.91 14.56 7.29
N GLY A 250 -18.61 14.69 7.02
CA GLY A 250 -17.87 15.92 7.00
C GLY A 250 -17.91 16.64 8.36
N PRO A 251 -18.31 17.93 8.40
CA PRO A 251 -18.58 18.64 9.65
C PRO A 251 -19.66 18.02 10.55
N GLY A 252 -20.40 17.01 10.06
CA GLY A 252 -21.40 16.25 10.80
C GLY A 252 -20.83 15.08 11.62
N ASN A 253 -19.53 14.79 11.54
CA ASN A 253 -18.90 13.77 12.39
C ASN A 253 -18.87 14.24 13.85
N ALA A 254 -19.31 13.40 14.78
CA ALA A 254 -19.39 13.74 16.20
C ALA A 254 -19.45 12.48 17.08
N ASP A 255 -19.10 12.62 18.36
CA ASP A 255 -19.09 11.51 19.33
C ASP A 255 -20.47 10.81 19.48
N THR A 256 -21.56 11.50 19.14
CA THR A 256 -22.93 10.98 19.24
C THR A 256 -23.63 10.91 17.87
N ALA A 257 -22.89 11.01 16.78
CA ALA A 257 -23.44 10.90 15.43
C ALA A 257 -23.29 9.48 14.88
N ALA A 258 -23.93 9.21 13.74
CA ALA A 258 -23.77 7.94 13.04
C ALA A 258 -22.33 7.68 12.55
N CYS A 259 -21.58 8.76 12.34
CA CYS A 259 -20.17 8.72 12.00
C CYS A 259 -19.39 9.45 13.08
N LEU A 260 -18.45 8.74 13.70
CA LEU A 260 -17.64 9.26 14.79
C LEU A 260 -16.53 10.20 14.25
N PRO A 261 -15.85 10.98 15.12
CA PRO A 261 -14.83 11.94 14.67
C PRO A 261 -13.60 11.31 13.99
N ASP A 262 -13.42 10.01 14.13
CA ASP A 262 -12.39 9.20 13.48
C ASP A 262 -12.92 8.42 12.27
N CYS A 263 -14.11 8.77 11.77
CA CYS A 263 -14.75 8.21 10.58
C CYS A 263 -15.01 6.70 10.64
N VAL A 264 -15.23 6.22 11.87
CA VAL A 264 -15.75 4.90 12.17
C VAL A 264 -17.27 5.00 12.36
N ALA A 265 -18.01 4.01 11.88
CA ALA A 265 -19.44 3.96 12.09
C ALA A 265 -19.74 3.71 13.58
N ALA A 266 -20.75 4.40 14.12
CA ALA A 266 -21.24 4.12 15.47
C ALA A 266 -21.73 2.68 15.59
N THR A 267 -21.48 2.06 16.75
CA THR A 267 -21.84 0.66 17.00
C THR A 267 -22.60 0.49 18.29
N CYS A 268 -23.64 -0.32 18.25
CA CYS A 268 -24.38 -0.72 19.43
C CYS A 268 -23.49 -1.38 20.49
N GLY A 269 -23.64 -0.93 21.73
CA GLY A 269 -22.94 -1.41 22.92
C GLY A 269 -21.64 -0.68 23.23
N ASP A 270 -21.42 0.51 22.68
CA ASP A 270 -20.20 1.31 22.89
C ASP A 270 -20.28 2.28 24.09
N GLY A 271 -21.45 2.35 24.74
CA GLY A 271 -21.73 3.18 25.90
C GLY A 271 -22.23 4.59 25.55
N LEU A 272 -22.46 4.88 24.26
CA LEU A 272 -22.98 6.15 23.76
C LEU A 272 -24.31 5.90 23.06
N VAL A 273 -25.22 6.88 23.12
CA VAL A 273 -26.47 6.83 22.37
C VAL A 273 -26.31 7.73 21.14
N ASN A 274 -26.08 7.14 19.98
CA ASN A 274 -25.86 7.83 18.73
C ASN A 274 -27.18 8.25 18.07
N GLU A 275 -27.37 9.56 17.91
CA GLU A 275 -28.62 10.16 17.45
C GLU A 275 -29.01 9.66 16.06
N GLY A 276 -30.18 9.04 15.95
CA GLY A 276 -30.71 8.53 14.69
C GLY A 276 -30.11 7.20 14.23
N VAL A 277 -29.16 6.63 14.97
CA VAL A 277 -28.67 5.26 14.77
C VAL A 277 -29.35 4.30 15.73
N GLU A 278 -29.47 4.69 17.00
CA GLU A 278 -30.02 3.82 18.05
C GLU A 278 -30.93 4.54 19.05
N GLU A 279 -31.75 3.76 19.76
CA GLU A 279 -32.74 4.26 20.72
C GLU A 279 -32.24 4.21 22.18
N CYS A 280 -31.28 3.34 22.46
CA CYS A 280 -30.61 3.16 23.76
C CYS A 280 -29.20 2.62 23.53
N ASP A 281 -28.38 2.62 24.57
CA ASP A 281 -27.12 1.88 24.64
C ASP A 281 -26.81 1.66 26.14
N ASP A 282 -26.55 0.42 26.53
CA ASP A 282 -26.19 0.04 27.91
C ASP A 282 -24.75 -0.50 28.02
N GLY A 283 -23.91 -0.16 27.05
CA GLY A 283 -22.47 -0.44 27.02
C GLY A 283 -22.13 -1.89 26.70
N ASN A 284 -23.08 -2.66 26.16
CA ASN A 284 -22.87 -4.01 25.68
C ASN A 284 -23.96 -4.40 24.64
N VAL A 285 -23.94 -5.65 24.16
CA VAL A 285 -24.91 -6.18 23.17
C VAL A 285 -25.66 -7.41 23.70
N ASP A 286 -25.67 -7.60 25.02
CA ASP A 286 -26.51 -8.60 25.65
C ASP A 286 -27.97 -8.17 25.52
N ALA A 287 -28.87 -9.15 25.44
CA ALA A 287 -30.30 -8.89 25.39
C ALA A 287 -30.93 -9.13 26.77
N GLY A 288 -31.89 -8.30 27.11
CA GLY A 288 -32.70 -8.32 28.31
C GLY A 288 -32.24 -7.36 29.40
N ASP A 289 -31.14 -6.63 29.28
CA ASP A 289 -30.59 -5.74 30.31
C ASP A 289 -30.98 -4.26 30.17
N GLY A 290 -31.79 -3.92 29.17
CA GLY A 290 -32.38 -2.58 29.02
C GLY A 290 -32.19 -2.02 27.63
N CYS A 291 -31.21 -2.53 26.90
CA CYS A 291 -31.01 -2.30 25.49
C CYS A 291 -30.78 -3.63 24.77
N SER A 292 -31.24 -3.74 23.52
CA SER A 292 -31.13 -5.00 22.78
C SER A 292 -29.81 -5.09 22.04
N ASP A 293 -29.50 -6.27 21.50
CA ASP A 293 -28.36 -6.52 20.61
C ASP A 293 -28.38 -5.71 19.29
N VAL A 294 -29.47 -4.98 19.03
CA VAL A 294 -29.64 -4.04 17.91
C VAL A 294 -29.93 -2.61 18.39
N CYS A 295 -29.63 -2.33 19.66
CA CYS A 295 -29.81 -1.05 20.35
C CYS A 295 -31.19 -0.40 20.18
N ALA A 296 -32.21 -1.25 20.06
CA ALA A 296 -33.59 -0.88 20.29
C ALA A 296 -33.89 -0.98 21.79
N LEU A 297 -34.73 -0.06 22.28
CA LEU A 297 -35.22 -0.09 23.65
C LEU A 297 -35.88 -1.44 23.94
N GLU A 298 -35.27 -2.20 24.82
CA GLU A 298 -35.93 -3.36 25.37
C GLU A 298 -36.96 -2.88 26.36
N LEU A 299 -38.21 -3.31 26.16
CA LEU A 299 -39.28 -2.99 27.08
C LEU A 299 -38.96 -3.61 28.45
N ALA A 300 -38.31 -2.85 29.33
CA ALA A 300 -38.56 -2.95 30.76
C ALA A 300 -40.08 -2.95 30.92
N CYS A 301 -40.64 -4.01 31.52
CA CYS A 301 -42.08 -4.30 31.58
C CYS A 301 -42.96 -3.03 31.49
N GLY A 302 -43.47 -2.72 30.29
CA GLY A 302 -44.20 -1.48 30.00
C GLY A 302 -45.62 -1.54 30.54
N GLU A 303 -45.78 -1.33 31.86
CA GLU A 303 -47.06 -1.33 32.60
C GLU A 303 -47.92 -2.59 32.36
N THR A 304 -47.30 -3.68 31.90
CA THR A 304 -47.92 -4.96 31.61
C THR A 304 -46.95 -6.09 31.91
N PHE A 305 -47.46 -7.16 32.53
CA PHE A 305 -46.70 -8.37 32.79
C PHE A 305 -46.49 -9.16 31.50
N THR A 306 -45.41 -9.96 31.45
CA THR A 306 -45.08 -10.85 30.33
C THR A 306 -44.71 -12.25 30.84
N THR A 307 -44.77 -13.22 29.93
CA THR A 307 -44.24 -14.58 30.15
C THR A 307 -42.74 -14.67 29.95
N GLU A 308 -42.12 -13.65 29.34
CA GLU A 308 -40.68 -13.50 29.20
C GLU A 308 -40.05 -12.86 30.44
N TRP A 309 -38.72 -12.90 30.54
CA TRP A 309 -37.99 -12.29 31.66
C TRP A 309 -37.98 -10.76 31.53
N CYS A 310 -38.60 -10.07 32.49
CA CYS A 310 -38.56 -8.61 32.61
C CYS A 310 -37.59 -8.15 33.67
N LEU A 311 -36.68 -7.23 33.33
CA LEU A 311 -35.81 -6.58 34.31
C LEU A 311 -36.64 -5.77 35.32
N GLN A 312 -36.28 -5.89 36.60
CA GLN A 312 -36.77 -5.05 37.68
C GLN A 312 -35.88 -3.81 37.75
N SER A 313 -36.44 -2.66 37.39
CA SER A 313 -35.75 -1.38 37.37
C SER A 313 -35.11 -1.06 38.72
N GLY A 314 -33.88 -0.55 38.68
CA GLY A 314 -33.12 -0.18 39.87
C GLY A 314 -32.48 -1.34 40.63
N THR A 315 -32.62 -2.59 40.16
CA THR A 315 -31.86 -3.75 40.64
C THR A 315 -30.64 -4.01 39.77
N LYS A 316 -29.67 -4.80 40.25
CA LYS A 316 -28.43 -5.10 39.53
C LYS A 316 -28.66 -5.94 38.26
N SER A 317 -29.49 -6.98 38.34
CA SER A 317 -29.90 -7.84 37.20
C SER A 317 -31.05 -8.78 37.63
N GLN A 318 -32.04 -8.29 38.37
CA GLN A 318 -33.13 -9.13 38.84
C GLN A 318 -34.30 -9.08 37.87
N TYR A 319 -34.81 -10.24 37.48
CA TYR A 319 -35.86 -10.37 36.47
C TYR A 319 -37.11 -11.03 37.04
N THR A 320 -38.28 -10.64 36.55
CA THR A 320 -39.56 -11.32 36.83
C THR A 320 -40.14 -11.85 35.53
N ARG A 321 -40.61 -13.09 35.53
CA ARG A 321 -41.52 -13.61 34.48
C ARG A 321 -42.78 -14.19 35.10
N CYS A 322 -43.84 -14.27 34.30
CA CYS A 322 -45.10 -14.88 34.71
C CYS A 322 -45.31 -16.22 34.03
N GLY A 323 -45.74 -17.25 34.78
CA GLY A 323 -46.20 -18.49 34.15
C GLY A 323 -47.45 -18.26 33.28
N GLN A 324 -48.28 -17.27 33.63
CA GLN A 324 -49.38 -16.81 32.81
C GLN A 324 -49.72 -15.35 33.13
N VAL A 325 -50.09 -14.57 32.12
CA VAL A 325 -50.57 -13.20 32.27
C VAL A 325 -52.09 -13.14 32.07
N THR A 326 -52.78 -12.40 32.93
CA THR A 326 -54.25 -12.26 32.94
C THR A 326 -54.64 -10.82 33.21
N ASP A 327 -55.94 -10.53 33.17
CA ASP A 327 -56.50 -9.21 33.51
C ASP A 327 -55.91 -8.07 32.64
N GLY A 328 -55.89 -8.29 31.32
CA GLY A 328 -55.39 -7.29 30.37
C GLY A 328 -53.91 -6.94 30.50
N GLY A 329 -53.10 -7.80 31.13
CA GLY A 329 -51.68 -7.55 31.38
C GLY A 329 -51.37 -7.17 32.82
N LEU A 330 -52.38 -6.93 33.67
CA LEU A 330 -52.19 -6.39 35.02
C LEU A 330 -52.02 -7.46 36.10
N THR A 331 -52.28 -8.73 35.79
CA THR A 331 -52.15 -9.83 36.76
C THR A 331 -51.17 -10.90 36.28
N CYS A 332 -50.07 -11.04 37.00
CA CYS A 332 -49.11 -12.12 36.87
C CYS A 332 -49.56 -13.34 37.68
N LYS A 333 -49.68 -14.50 37.03
CA LYS A 333 -49.91 -15.81 37.68
C LYS A 333 -48.62 -16.60 37.69
N SER A 334 -48.36 -17.25 38.82
CA SER A 334 -47.15 -18.04 39.07
C SER A 334 -45.86 -17.27 38.73
N PRO A 335 -45.60 -16.12 39.38
CA PRO A 335 -44.37 -15.38 39.14
C PRO A 335 -43.14 -16.24 39.46
N GLU A 336 -42.09 -16.07 38.66
CA GLU A 336 -40.75 -16.60 38.89
C GLU A 336 -39.76 -15.45 38.77
N ILE A 337 -38.67 -15.54 39.54
CA ILE A 337 -37.59 -14.58 39.57
C ILE A 337 -36.33 -15.26 39.03
N ARG A 338 -35.53 -14.51 38.28
CA ARG A 338 -34.16 -14.83 37.90
C ARG A 338 -33.24 -13.74 38.43
N TYR A 339 -32.03 -14.08 38.84
CA TYR A 339 -31.04 -13.08 39.25
C TYR A 339 -29.68 -13.37 38.61
N GLY A 340 -29.22 -12.44 37.77
CA GLY A 340 -28.18 -12.74 36.80
C GLY A 340 -28.61 -13.89 35.89
N ASN A 341 -27.84 -14.98 35.87
CA ASN A 341 -28.09 -16.15 35.03
C ASN A 341 -28.86 -17.27 35.73
N LEU A 342 -29.23 -17.11 37.01
CA LEU A 342 -29.87 -18.17 37.78
C LEU A 342 -31.37 -18.01 37.89
N GLU A 343 -32.09 -19.01 37.39
CA GLU A 343 -33.55 -19.11 37.45
C GLU A 343 -34.02 -19.95 38.65
N GLY A 344 -35.34 -19.97 38.87
CA GLY A 344 -35.99 -20.86 39.84
C GLY A 344 -36.35 -20.18 41.16
N GLY A 345 -36.17 -18.86 41.25
CA GLY A 345 -36.61 -18.06 42.38
C GLY A 345 -38.13 -17.97 42.49
N ILE A 346 -38.70 -18.41 43.61
CA ILE A 346 -40.14 -18.38 43.88
C ILE A 346 -40.42 -17.33 44.96
N PRO A 347 -41.03 -16.18 44.60
CA PRO A 347 -41.22 -15.09 45.55
C PRO A 347 -42.27 -15.47 46.60
N ARG A 348 -42.01 -15.08 47.85
CA ARG A 348 -42.83 -15.43 49.02
C ARG A 348 -43.09 -14.22 49.91
N ASN A 349 -44.14 -14.29 50.74
CA ASN A 349 -44.37 -13.28 51.78
C ASN A 349 -43.28 -13.25 52.87
N HIS A 350 -42.99 -12.06 53.39
CA HIS A 350 -42.10 -11.89 54.53
C HIS A 350 -42.79 -12.28 55.85
N PRO A 351 -42.20 -13.14 56.70
CA PRO A 351 -42.78 -13.57 57.98
C PRO A 351 -43.03 -12.43 58.97
N ASN A 352 -42.23 -11.35 58.90
CA ASN A 352 -42.40 -10.19 59.78
C ASN A 352 -43.52 -9.23 59.31
N GLY A 353 -44.27 -9.58 58.26
CA GLY A 353 -45.39 -8.78 57.76
C GLY A 353 -45.02 -7.51 57.01
N GLN A 354 -43.74 -7.32 56.67
CA GLN A 354 -43.31 -6.21 55.81
C GLN A 354 -43.71 -6.52 54.35
N THR A 355 -44.52 -5.65 53.75
CA THR A 355 -45.02 -5.81 52.38
C THR A 355 -44.34 -4.81 51.45
N TYR A 356 -43.62 -5.33 50.44
CA TYR A 356 -42.89 -4.52 49.46
C TYR A 356 -43.43 -4.67 48.04
N TYR A 357 -44.63 -5.23 47.88
CA TYR A 357 -45.28 -5.42 46.59
C TYR A 357 -45.52 -4.12 45.79
N PRO A 358 -45.81 -2.96 46.42
CA PRO A 358 -45.85 -1.69 45.69
C PRO A 358 -44.53 -1.34 45.01
N LEU A 359 -43.40 -1.55 45.70
CA LEU A 359 -42.07 -1.32 45.11
C LEU A 359 -41.81 -2.32 43.98
N TRP A 360 -42.19 -3.59 44.16
CA TRP A 360 -42.05 -4.59 43.11
C TRP A 360 -42.83 -4.23 41.84
N CYS A 361 -44.08 -3.77 41.98
CA CYS A 361 -44.87 -3.27 40.86
C CYS A 361 -44.18 -2.07 40.19
N GLN A 362 -43.65 -1.11 40.97
CA GLN A 362 -42.95 0.06 40.45
C GLN A 362 -41.65 -0.31 39.70
N GLN A 363 -40.87 -1.26 40.22
CA GLN A 363 -39.67 -1.76 39.53
C GLN A 363 -40.02 -2.45 38.20
N LEU A 364 -41.21 -3.04 38.11
CA LEU A 364 -41.76 -3.60 36.88
C LEU A 364 -42.54 -2.57 36.05
N GLY A 365 -42.37 -1.27 36.31
CA GLY A 365 -42.93 -0.19 35.50
C GLY A 365 -44.40 0.12 35.74
N PHE A 366 -45.07 -0.42 36.76
CA PHE A 366 -46.46 -0.11 37.08
C PHE A 366 -46.60 1.07 38.06
N ASP A 367 -47.66 1.86 37.92
CA ASP A 367 -47.95 3.00 38.80
C ASP A 367 -48.34 2.60 40.24
N GLY A 368 -48.86 1.39 40.41
CA GLY A 368 -49.32 0.95 41.72
C GLY A 368 -49.56 -0.55 41.87
N PHE A 369 -49.97 -0.92 43.08
CA PHE A 369 -50.25 -2.29 43.50
C PHE A 369 -51.71 -2.43 43.91
N SER A 370 -52.35 -3.52 43.50
CA SER A 370 -53.74 -3.84 43.82
C SER A 370 -53.86 -5.00 44.79
N ALA A 371 -53.33 -6.17 44.42
CA ALA A 371 -53.55 -7.40 45.18
C ALA A 371 -52.42 -8.42 45.02
N VAL A 372 -52.28 -9.29 46.01
CA VAL A 372 -51.39 -10.45 45.98
C VAL A 372 -52.14 -11.68 46.48
N GLY A 373 -51.91 -12.81 45.83
CA GLY A 373 -52.46 -14.11 46.19
C GLY A 373 -51.35 -15.05 46.66
N PHE A 374 -51.62 -15.81 47.71
CA PHE A 374 -50.69 -16.80 48.27
C PHE A 374 -51.23 -18.21 48.13
N GLY A 375 -50.33 -19.18 48.00
CA GLY A 375 -50.68 -20.59 47.95
C GLY A 375 -49.46 -21.48 47.74
N LEU A 376 -49.72 -22.79 47.64
CA LEU A 376 -48.68 -23.77 47.42
C LEU A 376 -48.03 -23.60 46.05
N ARG A 377 -46.70 -23.60 46.02
CA ARG A 377 -45.86 -23.63 44.82
C ARG A 377 -44.89 -24.82 44.89
N ASP A 378 -44.45 -25.27 43.73
CA ASP A 378 -43.35 -26.23 43.63
C ASP A 378 -42.02 -25.50 43.77
N CYS A 379 -41.28 -25.86 44.81
CA CYS A 379 -39.96 -25.33 45.12
C CYS A 379 -38.93 -26.44 45.24
N ALA A 380 -39.20 -27.64 44.69
CA ALA A 380 -38.19 -28.67 44.62
C ALA A 380 -36.95 -28.14 43.87
N ALA A 381 -35.76 -28.52 44.36
CA ALA A 381 -34.50 -28.14 43.74
C ALA A 381 -34.53 -28.42 42.22
N PRO A 382 -34.10 -27.46 41.37
CA PRO A 382 -33.30 -26.29 41.72
C PRO A 382 -34.09 -25.04 42.14
N LYS A 383 -35.44 -25.08 42.16
CA LYS A 383 -36.27 -23.94 42.54
C LYS A 383 -36.21 -23.67 44.04
N GLY A 384 -36.43 -22.45 44.49
CA GLY A 384 -36.32 -22.11 45.91
C GLY A 384 -37.13 -20.89 46.30
N SER A 385 -37.48 -20.79 47.59
CA SER A 385 -38.25 -19.68 48.12
C SER A 385 -37.38 -18.43 48.31
N LEU A 386 -37.82 -17.30 47.77
CA LEU A 386 -37.18 -16.01 47.92
C LEU A 386 -37.93 -15.12 48.92
N PHE A 387 -37.20 -14.19 49.53
CA PHE A 387 -37.77 -13.19 50.43
C PHE A 387 -37.42 -11.78 50.02
N PRO A 388 -38.28 -10.80 50.35
CA PRO A 388 -37.95 -9.40 50.13
C PRO A 388 -36.84 -8.95 51.07
N CYS A 389 -35.81 -8.31 50.53
CA CYS A 389 -34.64 -7.82 51.25
C CYS A 389 -34.25 -6.42 50.75
N ASN A 390 -33.38 -5.73 51.49
CA ASN A 390 -32.84 -4.42 51.12
C ASN A 390 -31.32 -4.28 51.40
N ASN A 391 -30.66 -5.41 51.66
CA ASN A 391 -29.23 -5.56 51.95
C ASN A 391 -28.75 -6.84 51.26
N TYR A 392 -27.53 -7.33 51.56
CA TYR A 392 -26.91 -8.53 50.97
C TYR A 392 -26.30 -8.26 49.59
N ASP A 393 -26.85 -8.84 48.52
CA ASP A 393 -26.35 -8.66 47.15
C ASP A 393 -26.42 -7.18 46.71
N GLU A 394 -27.45 -6.45 47.17
CA GLU A 394 -27.62 -5.02 46.88
C GLU A 394 -27.97 -4.22 48.14
N ASN A 395 -26.99 -3.48 48.68
CA ASN A 395 -27.21 -2.64 49.86
C ASN A 395 -28.02 -1.37 49.53
N GLY A 396 -29.16 -1.21 50.20
CA GLY A 396 -30.03 -0.04 50.05
C GLY A 396 -31.07 -0.14 48.92
N VAL A 397 -31.04 -1.22 48.13
CA VAL A 397 -31.98 -1.47 47.03
C VAL A 397 -32.89 -2.62 47.43
N TRP A 398 -34.20 -2.43 47.27
CA TRP A 398 -35.15 -3.51 47.51
C TRP A 398 -35.10 -4.55 46.37
N HIS A 399 -34.95 -5.82 46.71
CA HIS A 399 -34.90 -6.94 45.76
C HIS A 399 -35.34 -8.25 46.43
N TRP A 400 -35.42 -9.33 45.66
CA TRP A 400 -35.63 -10.69 46.15
C TRP A 400 -34.29 -11.37 46.46
N CYS A 401 -34.15 -11.93 47.67
CA CYS A 401 -32.95 -12.62 48.15
C CYS A 401 -33.24 -14.09 48.51
N ASP A 402 -32.18 -14.90 48.65
CA ASP A 402 -32.28 -16.27 49.20
C ASP A 402 -32.64 -16.27 50.68
N TRP A 403 -33.75 -16.93 51.03
CA TRP A 403 -34.23 -17.07 52.41
C TRP A 403 -33.19 -17.59 53.42
N ALA A 404 -32.23 -18.41 53.01
CA ALA A 404 -31.27 -19.03 53.92
C ALA A 404 -30.21 -18.03 54.43
N ASP A 405 -29.52 -17.35 53.53
CA ASP A 405 -28.33 -16.55 53.82
C ASP A 405 -28.35 -15.13 53.23
N GLY A 406 -29.32 -14.84 52.35
CA GLY A 406 -29.51 -13.56 51.70
C GLY A 406 -28.79 -13.38 50.37
N TYR A 407 -27.89 -14.29 49.95
CA TYR A 407 -27.10 -14.14 48.73
C TYR A 407 -27.57 -15.09 47.64
N TRP A 408 -27.82 -14.56 46.44
CA TRP A 408 -28.34 -15.36 45.33
C TRP A 408 -27.80 -14.96 43.95
N TYR A 409 -27.25 -13.75 43.78
CA TYR A 409 -26.74 -13.31 42.47
C TYR A 409 -25.69 -14.29 41.93
N ASN A 410 -26.02 -15.01 40.86
CA ASN A 410 -25.18 -16.08 40.28
C ASN A 410 -24.72 -17.16 41.29
N GLN A 411 -25.47 -17.37 42.38
CA GLN A 411 -25.25 -18.43 43.38
C GLN A 411 -26.48 -19.35 43.55
N SER A 412 -26.24 -20.61 43.95
CA SER A 412 -27.32 -21.60 44.08
C SER A 412 -28.36 -21.20 45.14
N LEU A 413 -29.62 -21.53 44.90
CA LEU A 413 -30.66 -21.40 45.93
C LEU A 413 -30.49 -22.48 46.98
N ASP A 414 -30.40 -22.10 48.25
CA ASP A 414 -30.22 -23.00 49.37
C ASP A 414 -31.57 -23.40 50.00
N LYS A 415 -32.60 -22.56 49.87
CA LYS A 415 -33.92 -22.81 50.44
C LYS A 415 -34.94 -23.35 49.45
N HIS A 416 -35.08 -24.68 49.39
CA HIS A 416 -36.01 -25.38 48.48
C HIS A 416 -37.38 -25.76 49.08
N ASN A 417 -37.73 -25.29 50.28
CA ASN A 417 -38.97 -25.72 50.94
C ASN A 417 -40.02 -24.60 50.95
N CYS A 418 -41.19 -24.90 50.40
CA CYS A 418 -42.35 -24.01 50.32
C CYS A 418 -43.49 -24.50 51.21
N ASP A 419 -44.20 -23.55 51.84
CA ASP A 419 -45.17 -23.82 52.91
C ASP A 419 -46.58 -23.26 52.67
N GLY A 420 -46.83 -22.72 51.47
CA GLY A 420 -48.09 -22.10 51.08
C GLY A 420 -48.09 -20.58 51.28
N SER A 421 -46.99 -20.00 51.75
CA SER A 421 -46.78 -18.54 51.83
C SER A 421 -46.22 -17.94 50.54
N GLU A 422 -46.09 -18.75 49.49
CA GLU A 422 -45.54 -18.35 48.20
C GLU A 422 -46.56 -17.55 47.39
N ILE A 423 -46.08 -16.59 46.63
CA ILE A 423 -46.91 -15.76 45.77
C ILE A 423 -47.34 -16.60 44.58
N ILE A 424 -48.64 -16.84 44.45
CA ILE A 424 -49.24 -17.51 43.29
C ILE A 424 -49.79 -16.50 42.28
N SER A 425 -50.01 -15.26 42.71
CA SER A 425 -50.35 -14.17 41.80
C SER A 425 -50.07 -12.80 42.38
N VAL A 426 -49.74 -11.85 41.53
CA VAL A 426 -49.64 -10.42 41.87
C VAL A 426 -50.41 -9.60 40.82
N THR A 427 -51.15 -8.61 41.28
CA THR A 427 -51.92 -7.68 40.45
C THR A 427 -51.44 -6.26 40.73
N CYS A 428 -50.95 -5.60 39.68
CA CYS A 428 -50.53 -4.21 39.70
C CYS A 428 -51.58 -3.32 39.02
N THR A 429 -51.43 -2.00 39.09
CA THR A 429 -52.34 -1.02 38.48
C THR A 429 -51.60 -0.10 37.52
N LYS A 430 -52.31 0.33 36.48
CA LYS A 430 -51.92 1.39 35.56
C LYS A 430 -52.75 2.63 35.85
N GLY A 431 -52.14 3.81 35.84
CA GLY A 431 -52.70 5.12 36.20
C GLY A 431 -53.68 5.69 35.19
#